data_AF-N6WYL1-F1
#
_entry.id   AF-N6WYL1-F1
#
_cell.length_a   1.000
_cell.length_b   1.000
_cell.length_c   1.000
_cell.angle_alpha   90.00
_cell.angle_beta   90.00
_cell.angle_gamma   90.00
#
_symmetry.space_group_name_H-M   'P 1'
#
loop_
_entity.id
_entity.type
_entity.pdbx_description
1 polymer ?
#
loop_
_entity_poly.entity_id
_entity_poly.type
_entity_poly.pdbx_seq_one_letter_code
_entity_poly.pdbx_strand_id
1 'polypeptide(L)' 'MAVTQDNVMLERGLLRVVARPCEEVPSPTDLTYDVEIVGQEVLQTFPSFDEARQFVDMVAPAQGA' A
#
# COMPACT_ATOMS: atom_id res chain seq x y z
N MET A 1 -11.48 -8.57 13.98
CA MET A 1 -10.30 -9.23 13.40
C MET A 1 -9.18 -8.19 13.42
N ALA A 2 -8.03 -8.52 13.99
CA ALA A 2 -6.96 -7.55 14.22
C ALA A 2 -6.35 -7.14 12.88
N VAL A 3 -6.41 -5.86 12.54
CA VAL A 3 -5.67 -5.29 11.41
C VAL A 3 -4.21 -5.25 11.84
N THR A 4 -3.48 -6.34 11.58
CA THR A 4 -2.05 -6.44 11.87
C THR A 4 -1.31 -5.38 11.07
N GLN A 5 -0.76 -4.39 11.77
CA GLN A 5 0.08 -3.31 11.24
C GLN A 5 1.44 -3.79 10.68
N ASP A 6 1.66 -5.10 10.59
CA ASP A 6 2.94 -5.72 10.25
C ASP A 6 3.29 -5.75 8.75
N ASN A 7 2.38 -5.34 7.86
CA ASN A 7 2.63 -5.38 6.41
C ASN A 7 2.84 -4.00 5.76
N VAL A 8 3.14 -2.96 6.52
CA VAL A 8 3.43 -1.63 5.95
C VAL A 8 4.80 -1.67 5.26
N MET A 9 4.81 -1.52 3.94
CA MET A 9 6.00 -1.52 3.08
C MET A 9 6.59 -0.12 2.88
N LEU A 10 5.75 0.92 2.92
CA LEU A 10 6.15 2.31 2.71
C LEU A 10 5.22 3.24 3.49
N GLU A 11 5.75 4.30 4.08
CA GLU A 11 4.97 5.38 4.69
C GLU A 11 5.47 6.73 4.18
N ARG A 12 4.54 7.57 3.71
CA ARG A 12 4.78 8.89 3.13
C ARG A 12 3.72 9.87 3.62
N GLY A 13 4.05 10.54 4.72
CA GLY A 13 3.15 11.50 5.35
C GLY A 13 1.87 10.81 5.82
N LEU A 14 0.75 11.08 5.13
CA LEU A 14 -0.56 10.47 5.43
C LEU A 14 -0.81 9.18 4.64
N LEU A 15 0.00 8.88 3.62
CA LEU A 15 -0.14 7.68 2.81
C LEU A 15 0.75 6.56 3.33
N ARG A 16 0.25 5.32 3.30
CA ARG A 16 1.04 4.11 3.51
C ARG A 16 0.72 3.05 2.48
N VAL A 17 1.71 2.25 2.12
CA VAL A 17 1.56 1.07 1.28
C VAL A 17 1.58 -0.15 2.17
N VAL A 18 0.54 -0.97 2.09
CA VAL A 18 0.38 -2.18 2.88
C VAL A 18 0.33 -3.39 1.96
N ALA A 19 1.21 -4.37 2.17
CA ALA A 19 1.14 -5.63 1.46
C ALA A 19 0.02 -6.49 2.06
N ARG A 20 -0.87 -7.02 1.22
CA ARG A 20 -1.90 -7.98 1.63
C ARG A 20 -1.83 -9.23 0.75
N PRO A 21 -2.06 -10.42 1.32
CA PRO A 21 -2.23 -11.61 0.51
C PRO A 21 -3.45 -11.46 -0.38
N CYS A 22 -3.32 -11.80 -1.66
CA CYS A 22 -4.41 -11.73 -2.61
C CYS A 22 -5.44 -12.83 -2.30
N GLU A 23 -6.60 -12.48 -1.73
CA GLU A 23 -7.63 -13.46 -1.35
C GLU A 23 -8.31 -14.13 -2.57
N GLU A 24 -8.26 -13.50 -3.75
CA GLU A 24 -8.91 -14.01 -4.97
C GLU A 24 -8.12 -15.12 -5.68
N VAL A 25 -6.84 -15.32 -5.36
CA VAL A 25 -5.99 -16.31 -6.04
C VAL A 25 -5.49 -17.33 -5.02
N PRO A 26 -5.67 -18.64 -5.23
CA PRO A 26 -5.20 -19.68 -4.30
C PRO A 26 -3.66 -19.82 -4.26
N SER A 27 -2.93 -18.87 -4.83
CA SER A 27 -1.48 -18.82 -4.87
C SER A 27 -0.96 -18.07 -3.64
N PRO A 28 -0.29 -18.74 -2.68
CA PRO A 28 0.21 -18.11 -1.45
C PRO A 28 1.35 -17.08 -1.68
N THR A 29 1.71 -16.84 -2.94
CA THR A 29 2.83 -15.99 -3.36
C THR A 29 2.36 -14.66 -3.97
N ASP A 30 1.07 -14.51 -4.28
CA ASP A 30 0.53 -13.28 -4.85
C ASP A 30 0.18 -12.29 -3.73
N LEU A 31 0.97 -11.22 -3.64
CA LEU A 31 0.74 -10.11 -2.73
C LEU A 31 0.20 -8.93 -3.53
N THR A 32 -0.86 -8.31 -3.03
CA THR A 32 -1.34 -7.00 -3.47
C THR A 32 -0.81 -5.93 -2.53
N TYR A 33 -0.72 -4.70 -3.04
CA TYR A 33 -0.18 -3.55 -2.34
C TYR A 33 -1.23 -2.45 -2.29
N ASP A 34 -1.79 -2.25 -1.12
CA ASP A 34 -2.81 -1.25 -0.88
C ASP A 34 -2.18 0.06 -0.44
N VAL A 35 -2.40 1.10 -1.25
CA VAL A 35 -2.13 2.47 -0.86
C VAL A 35 -3.34 2.94 -0.06
N GLU A 36 -3.15 3.16 1.23
CA GLU A 36 -4.18 3.68 2.12
C GLU A 36 -3.74 4.96 2.82
N ILE A 37 -4.72 5.79 3.16
CA ILE A 37 -4.51 6.92 4.08
C ILE A 37 -4.54 6.36 5.50
N VAL A 38 -3.50 6.64 6.28
CA VAL A 38 -3.33 6.15 7.64
C VAL A 38 -4.58 6.42 8.47
N GLY A 39 -5.30 5.35 8.83
CA GLY A 39 -6.49 5.42 9.68
C GLY A 39 -7.77 5.90 9.01
N GLN A 40 -7.81 5.98 7.68
CA GLN A 40 -9.01 6.33 6.91
C GLN A 40 -9.45 5.19 5.99
N GLU A 41 -8.90 5.13 4.77
CA GLU A 41 -9.40 4.28 3.70
C GLU A 41 -8.29 3.90 2.72
N VAL A 42 -8.49 2.79 2.03
CA VAL A 42 -7.65 2.36 0.90
C VAL A 42 -8.01 3.22 -0.31
N LEU A 43 -7.03 3.98 -0.81
CA LEU A 43 -7.19 4.78 -2.02
C LEU A 43 -7.14 3.90 -3.27
N GLN A 44 -6.15 3.01 -3.33
CA GLN A 44 -5.93 2.17 -4.50
C GLN A 44 -5.09 0.94 -4.17
N THR A 45 -5.42 -0.18 -4.80
CA THR A 45 -4.69 -1.44 -4.70
C THR A 45 -3.91 -1.70 -5.98
N PHE A 46 -2.66 -2.10 -5.84
CA PHE A 46 -1.77 -2.44 -6.95
C PHE A 46 -1.30 -3.89 -6.85
N PRO A 47 -1.05 -4.57 -7.98
CA PRO A 47 -0.46 -5.90 -7.97
C PRO A 47 1.05 -5.86 -7.66
N SER A 48 1.69 -4.70 -7.79
CA SER A 48 3.13 -4.53 -7.60
C SER A 48 3.48 -3.40 -6.64
N PHE A 49 4.49 -3.60 -5.79
CA PHE A 49 4.99 -2.56 -4.88
C PHE A 49 5.50 -1.32 -5.62
N ASP A 50 6.17 -1.53 -6.76
CA ASP A 50 6.76 -0.43 -7.53
C ASP A 50 5.68 0.52 -8.08
N GLU A 51 4.57 -0.03 -8.57
CA GLU A 51 3.40 0.77 -9.00
C GLU A 51 2.79 1.54 -7.83
N ALA A 52 2.59 0.88 -6.68
CA ALA A 52 2.09 1.55 -5.47
C ALA A 52 3.01 2.69 -5.03
N ARG A 53 4.32 2.48 -5.08
CA ARG A 53 5.32 3.51 -4.76
C ARG A 53 5.25 4.68 -5.74
N GLN A 54 5.19 4.42 -7.04
CA GLN A 54 5.07 5.46 -8.06
C GLN A 54 3.80 6.29 -7.87
N PHE A 55 2.69 5.65 -7.53
CA PHE A 55 1.45 6.34 -7.20
C PHE A 55 1.61 7.23 -5.97
N VAL A 56 2.19 6.71 -4.88
CA VAL A 56 2.44 7.51 -3.67
C VAL A 56 3.33 8.71 -3.97
N ASP A 57 4.38 8.55 -4.78
CA ASP A 57 5.28 9.64 -5.16
C ASP A 57 4.58 10.69 -6.05
N MET A 58 3.64 10.27 -6.90
CA MET A 58 2.84 11.16 -7.74
C MET A 58 1.78 11.93 -6.93
N VAL A 59 1.12 11.27 -5.98
CA VAL A 59 0.01 11.85 -5.19
C VAL A 59 0.53 12.67 -4.01
N ALA A 60 1.61 12.23 -3.39
CA ALA A 60 2.30 12.91 -2.31
C ALA A 60 3.79 13.04 -2.65
N PRO A 61 4.14 13.94 -3.59
CA PRO A 61 5.54 14.21 -3.90
C PRO A 61 6.24 14.62 -2.61
N ALA A 62 7.38 14.00 -2.32
CA ALA A 62 8.20 14.37 -1.18
C ALA A 62 8.57 15.85 -1.33
N GLN A 63 7.88 16.73 -0.60
CA GLN A 63 8.14 18.16 -0.64
C GLN A 63 9.60 18.38 -0.25
N GLY A 64 10.41 18.74 -1.24
CA GLY A 64 11.85 18.76 -1.13
C GLY A 64 12.50 19.55 -2.25
N ALA A 65 12.17 20.84 -2.32
CA ALA A 65 13.11 21.93 -2.60
C ALA A 65 12.49 23.25 -2.13
#